data_AF-R7A0R9-F1
#
_entry.id   AF-R7A0R9-F1
#
_cell.length_a   1.000
_cell.length_b   1.000
_cell.length_c   1.000
_cell.angle_alpha   90.00
_cell.angle_beta   90.00
_cell.angle_gamma   90.00
#
_symmetry.space_group_name_H-M   'P 1'
#
loop_
_entity.id
_entity.type
_entity.pdbx_description
1 polymer ?
#
loop_
_entity_poly.entity_id
_entity_poly.type
_entity_poly.pdbx_seq_one_letter_code
_entity_poly.pdbx_strand_id
1 'polypeptide(L)'
;MTLPHALTGETLLSAYLRKWGFTFSFDGSQITMSRKGIIVDVENRLGTNLKMRLGGPNTYNDFNVNGYLFVDEFVEDAIRGWLGSPEFLKSLANYYDKNNIADNYAENSYNYYVSFEVPLDKVDIQGFSDKISADRKTGILLRYAINALAYGEMKRKPYLPMDNPVIFLKRDYDVPKENIRKIWILKRKPGKWFPVEIV
;
A
#
# COMPACT_ATOMS: atom_id res chain seq x y z
N MET A 1 5.89 0.32 7.71
CA MET A 1 5.54 -1.11 7.90
C MET A 1 5.53 -1.76 6.53
N THR A 2 6.37 -2.76 6.30
CA THR A 2 6.50 -3.57 5.08
C THR A 2 5.56 -4.78 5.17
N LEU A 3 5.28 -5.44 4.04
CA LEU A 3 4.46 -6.64 4.05
C LEU A 3 5.04 -7.79 4.91
N PRO A 4 6.35 -8.11 4.85
CA PRO A 4 6.96 -9.09 5.76
C PRO A 4 6.68 -8.77 7.22
N HIS A 5 6.95 -7.54 7.68
CA HIS A 5 6.67 -7.12 9.05
C HIS A 5 5.19 -7.32 9.39
N ALA A 6 4.29 -6.86 8.51
CA ALA A 6 2.85 -6.95 8.74
C ALA A 6 2.36 -8.40 8.91
N LEU A 7 2.97 -9.37 8.22
CA LEU A 7 2.55 -10.77 8.25
C LEU A 7 3.26 -11.62 9.30
N THR A 8 4.55 -11.37 9.56
CA THR A 8 5.37 -12.20 10.47
C THR A 8 5.44 -11.64 11.89
N GLY A 9 5.19 -10.34 12.08
CA GLY A 9 5.19 -9.70 13.40
C GLY A 9 3.92 -9.93 14.20
N GLU A 10 3.85 -9.39 15.42
CA GLU A 10 2.64 -9.37 16.24
C GLU A 10 1.74 -8.19 15.87
N THR A 11 1.05 -8.30 14.73
CA THR A 11 0.15 -7.26 14.23
C THR A 11 -1.31 -7.72 14.28
N LEU A 12 -2.24 -6.77 14.13
CA LEU A 12 -3.67 -7.09 13.98
C LEU A 12 -3.92 -7.96 12.73
N LEU A 13 -3.18 -7.73 11.65
CA LEU A 13 -3.31 -8.50 10.42
C LEU A 13 -2.80 -9.95 10.60
N SER A 14 -1.65 -10.14 11.24
CA SER A 14 -1.13 -11.49 11.48
C SER A 14 -2.00 -12.25 12.49
N ALA A 15 -2.52 -11.57 13.52
CA ALA A 15 -3.49 -12.16 14.45
C ALA A 15 -4.79 -12.56 13.77
N TYR A 16 -5.31 -11.73 12.87
CA TYR A 16 -6.47 -12.06 12.05
C TYR A 16 -6.22 -13.31 11.20
N LEU A 17 -5.11 -13.35 10.48
CA LEU A 17 -4.75 -14.47 9.61
C LEU A 17 -4.51 -15.79 10.37
N ARG A 18 -3.98 -15.72 11.60
CA ARG A 18 -3.85 -16.91 12.49
C ARG A 18 -5.20 -17.56 12.79
N LYS A 19 -6.27 -16.78 12.99
CA LYS A 19 -7.63 -17.32 13.19
C LYS A 19 -8.14 -18.09 11.98
N TRP A 20 -7.68 -17.73 10.79
CA TRP A 20 -7.95 -18.44 9.54
C TRP A 20 -7.00 -19.64 9.30
N GLY A 21 -6.07 -19.88 10.22
CA GLY A 21 -5.10 -20.95 10.17
C GLY A 21 -3.85 -20.63 9.34
N PHE A 22 -3.60 -19.36 9.01
CA PHE A 22 -2.40 -18.95 8.27
C PHE A 22 -1.30 -18.46 9.22
N THR A 23 -0.07 -18.85 8.93
CA THR A 23 1.14 -18.33 9.56
C THR A 23 2.18 -18.01 8.50
N PHE A 24 3.10 -17.10 8.83
CA PHE A 24 4.10 -16.59 7.89
C PHE A 24 5.47 -16.53 8.56
N SER A 25 6.51 -16.81 7.79
CA SER A 25 7.91 -16.54 8.15
C SER A 25 8.60 -15.82 6.99
N PHE A 26 9.68 -15.10 7.27
CA PHE A 26 10.46 -14.36 6.29
C PHE A 26 11.93 -14.67 6.47
N ASP A 27 12.60 -15.05 5.38
CA ASP A 27 14.03 -15.45 5.39
C ASP A 27 14.98 -14.33 4.93
N GLY A 28 14.44 -13.12 4.72
CA GLY A 28 15.18 -11.98 4.15
C GLY A 28 14.95 -11.79 2.64
N SER A 29 14.38 -12.80 1.96
CA SER A 29 14.13 -12.78 0.51
C SER A 29 12.67 -13.09 0.16
N GLN A 30 12.09 -14.10 0.81
CA GLN A 30 10.75 -14.61 0.52
C GLN A 30 9.94 -14.80 1.80
N ILE A 31 8.63 -14.54 1.70
CA ILE A 31 7.66 -14.86 2.73
C ILE A 31 7.19 -16.31 2.50
N THR A 32 7.49 -17.20 3.44
CA THR A 32 6.93 -18.55 3.47
C THR A 32 5.57 -18.51 4.15
N MET A 33 4.52 -18.94 3.43
CA MET A 33 3.18 -19.09 3.99
C MET A 33 2.97 -20.55 4.41
N SER A 34 2.38 -20.74 5.59
CA SER A 34 1.89 -22.04 6.06
C SER A 34 0.41 -21.96 6.39
N ARG A 35 -0.30 -23.07 6.22
CA ARG A 35 -1.70 -23.23 6.60
C ARG A 35 -1.86 -24.44 7.49
N LYS A 36 -2.34 -24.23 8.72
CA LYS A 36 -2.47 -25.28 9.75
C LYS A 36 -1.19 -26.09 9.95
N GLY A 37 -0.03 -25.42 9.94
CA GLY A 37 1.29 -26.03 10.13
C GLY A 37 1.92 -26.63 8.86
N ILE A 38 1.23 -26.64 7.73
CA ILE A 38 1.75 -27.17 6.46
C ILE A 38 2.18 -26.01 5.57
N ILE A 39 3.42 -26.03 5.08
CA ILE A 39 3.92 -25.04 4.12
C ILE A 39 3.09 -25.12 2.84
N VAL A 40 2.63 -23.97 2.36
CA VAL A 40 1.87 -23.85 1.12
C VAL A 40 2.81 -23.35 0.03
N ASP A 41 3.09 -24.18 -0.96
CA ASP A 41 3.69 -23.68 -2.20
C ASP A 41 2.60 -23.00 -3.03
N VAL A 42 2.74 -21.68 -3.17
CA VAL A 42 1.80 -20.86 -3.93
C VAL A 42 2.20 -20.90 -5.39
N GLU A 43 1.36 -21.54 -6.20
CA GLU A 43 1.47 -21.54 -7.64
C GLU A 43 1.01 -20.19 -8.20
N ASN A 44 1.60 -19.79 -9.32
CA ASN A 44 1.13 -18.62 -10.05
C ASN A 44 -0.18 -18.97 -10.76
N ARG A 45 -1.31 -18.42 -10.29
CA ARG A 45 -2.61 -18.57 -10.94
C ARG A 45 -2.99 -17.28 -11.64
N LEU A 46 -3.48 -17.38 -12.87
CA LEU A 46 -4.04 -16.26 -13.63
C LEU A 46 -5.06 -15.51 -12.75
N GLY A 47 -4.85 -14.20 -12.57
CA GLY A 47 -5.70 -13.35 -11.74
C GLY A 47 -5.37 -13.32 -10.24
N THR A 48 -4.32 -13.99 -9.78
CA THR A 48 -3.87 -13.92 -8.38
C THR A 48 -2.49 -13.25 -8.26
N ASN A 49 -2.42 -12.16 -7.48
CA ASN A 49 -1.14 -11.49 -7.19
C ASN A 49 -0.40 -12.10 -5.98
N LEU A 50 -0.90 -13.21 -5.42
CA LEU A 50 -0.39 -13.74 -4.14
C LEU A 50 1.08 -14.16 -4.23
N LYS A 51 1.50 -14.84 -5.30
CA LYS A 51 2.91 -15.23 -5.47
C LYS A 51 3.84 -14.01 -5.55
N MET A 52 3.44 -12.97 -6.29
CA MET A 52 4.20 -11.71 -6.38
C MET A 52 4.37 -11.03 -5.01
N ARG A 53 3.35 -11.09 -4.17
CA ARG A 53 3.34 -10.55 -2.81
C ARG A 53 4.15 -11.37 -1.81
N LEU A 54 4.22 -12.70 -1.98
CA LEU A 54 5.05 -13.56 -1.14
C LEU A 54 6.53 -13.52 -1.53
N GLY A 55 6.83 -13.11 -2.76
CA GLY A 55 8.19 -12.97 -3.25
C GLY A 55 8.83 -14.30 -3.69
N GLY A 56 10.15 -14.28 -3.80
CA GLY A 56 10.96 -15.43 -4.24
C GLY A 56 11.25 -15.44 -5.75
N PRO A 57 11.77 -16.56 -6.28
CA PRO A 57 12.17 -16.68 -7.68
C PRO A 57 11.03 -16.33 -8.65
N ASN A 58 11.37 -15.62 -9.73
CA ASN A 58 10.44 -15.17 -10.78
C ASN A 58 9.34 -14.22 -10.29
N THR A 59 9.58 -13.49 -9.20
CA THR A 59 8.67 -12.47 -8.70
C THR A 59 9.36 -11.11 -8.62
N TYR A 60 8.55 -10.06 -8.50
CA TYR A 60 9.06 -8.73 -8.25
C TYR A 60 9.33 -8.44 -6.77
N ASN A 61 9.12 -9.38 -5.82
CA ASN A 61 9.17 -9.12 -4.37
C ASN A 61 8.34 -7.87 -3.99
N ASP A 62 7.04 -7.90 -4.27
CA ASP A 62 6.12 -6.77 -4.10
C ASP A 62 5.70 -6.61 -2.63
N PHE A 63 6.66 -6.21 -1.80
CA PHE A 63 6.54 -6.00 -0.36
C PHE A 63 6.25 -4.54 0.01
N ASN A 64 6.29 -3.64 -0.98
CA ASN A 64 6.27 -2.20 -0.78
C ASN A 64 4.90 -1.73 -0.27
N VAL A 65 4.94 -0.67 0.54
CA VAL A 65 3.77 0.19 0.76
C VAL A 65 3.83 1.33 -0.24
N ASN A 66 2.73 1.49 -0.97
CA ASN A 66 2.55 2.55 -1.95
C ASN A 66 1.91 3.76 -1.28
N GLY A 67 2.36 4.95 -1.66
CA GLY A 67 1.84 6.22 -1.18
C GLY A 67 1.60 7.19 -2.32
N TYR A 68 1.02 8.33 -1.97
CA TYR A 68 0.77 9.45 -2.86
C TYR A 68 1.53 10.67 -2.38
N LEU A 69 1.95 11.54 -3.30
CA LEU A 69 2.55 12.83 -2.91
C LEU A 69 1.49 13.83 -2.47
N PHE A 70 0.54 14.13 -3.36
CA PHE A 70 -0.44 15.21 -3.15
C PHE A 70 -1.85 14.67 -3.32
N VAL A 71 -2.62 14.52 -2.24
CA VAL A 71 -4.02 14.08 -2.32
C VAL A 71 -4.90 14.85 -1.35
N ASP A 72 -5.95 15.45 -1.90
CA ASP A 72 -7.06 16.09 -1.20
C ASP A 72 -8.37 15.30 -1.36
N GLU A 73 -8.52 14.56 -2.45
CA GLU A 73 -9.63 13.63 -2.69
C GLU A 73 -9.20 12.40 -3.51
N PHE A 74 -9.93 11.31 -3.35
CA PHE A 74 -9.74 10.10 -4.13
C PHE A 74 -10.98 9.79 -4.97
N VAL A 75 -10.78 9.45 -6.25
CA VAL A 75 -11.83 8.90 -7.12
C VAL A 75 -12.08 7.44 -6.71
N GLU A 76 -13.33 7.09 -6.44
CA GLU A 76 -13.69 5.77 -5.88
C GLU A 76 -13.19 4.61 -6.76
N ASP A 77 -13.41 4.69 -8.08
CA ASP A 77 -12.98 3.64 -9.01
C ASP A 77 -11.46 3.44 -9.05
N ALA A 78 -10.69 4.50 -8.84
CA ALA A 78 -9.23 4.44 -8.83
C ALA A 78 -8.69 3.76 -7.56
N ILE A 79 -9.44 3.81 -6.45
CA ILE A 79 -8.98 3.31 -5.14
C ILE A 79 -9.75 2.09 -4.63
N ARG A 80 -10.78 1.64 -5.35
CA ARG A 80 -11.64 0.51 -4.94
C ARG A 80 -10.85 -0.76 -4.60
N GLY A 81 -9.75 -0.99 -5.30
CA GLY A 81 -8.80 -2.09 -5.03
C GLY A 81 -8.19 -2.07 -3.63
N TRP A 82 -8.13 -0.91 -2.97
CA TRP A 82 -7.49 -0.72 -1.67
C TRP A 82 -8.46 -0.47 -0.52
N LEU A 83 -9.74 -0.24 -0.83
CA LEU A 83 -10.76 0.00 0.20
C LEU A 83 -11.17 -1.28 0.92
N GLY A 84 -11.42 -1.15 2.22
CA GLY A 84 -12.02 -2.16 3.10
C GLY A 84 -10.99 -3.12 3.70
N SER A 85 -10.16 -3.75 2.86
CA SER A 85 -9.15 -4.70 3.30
C SER A 85 -7.84 -4.53 2.52
N PRO A 86 -6.69 -4.85 3.14
CA PRO A 86 -5.40 -4.87 2.46
C PRO A 86 -5.44 -5.73 1.19
N GLU A 87 -4.79 -5.27 0.13
CA GLU A 87 -4.75 -5.99 -1.17
C GLU A 87 -4.20 -7.42 -1.03
N PHE A 88 -3.32 -7.66 -0.06
CA PHE A 88 -2.85 -9.00 0.28
C PHE A 88 -4.00 -9.94 0.68
N LEU A 89 -4.97 -9.48 1.48
CA LEU A 89 -6.13 -10.29 1.87
C LEU A 89 -7.02 -10.60 0.67
N LYS A 90 -7.17 -9.67 -0.27
CA LYS A 90 -7.92 -9.89 -1.52
C LYS A 90 -7.22 -10.92 -2.39
N SER A 91 -5.89 -10.83 -2.51
CA SER A 91 -5.08 -11.82 -3.24
C SER A 91 -5.18 -13.21 -2.61
N LEU A 92 -5.19 -13.29 -1.28
CA LEU A 92 -5.34 -14.53 -0.52
C LEU A 92 -6.76 -15.11 -0.67
N ALA A 93 -7.79 -14.27 -0.57
CA ALA A 93 -9.18 -14.63 -0.76
C ALA A 93 -9.43 -15.22 -2.16
N ASN A 94 -8.93 -14.55 -3.20
CA ASN A 94 -9.03 -15.01 -4.59
C ASN A 94 -8.30 -16.36 -4.78
N TYR A 95 -7.10 -16.52 -4.23
CA TYR A 95 -6.32 -17.76 -4.38
C TYR A 95 -7.04 -18.98 -3.79
N TYR A 96 -7.76 -18.79 -2.69
CA TYR A 96 -8.52 -19.84 -2.00
C TYR A 96 -10.01 -19.88 -2.37
N ASP A 97 -10.46 -19.06 -3.32
CA ASP A 97 -11.87 -18.88 -3.69
C ASP A 97 -12.77 -18.68 -2.45
N LYS A 98 -12.34 -17.77 -1.56
CA LYS A 98 -12.98 -17.54 -0.26
C LYS A 98 -12.98 -16.06 0.12
N ASN A 99 -13.92 -15.32 -0.46
CA ASN A 99 -14.09 -13.87 -0.28
C ASN A 99 -14.20 -13.42 1.18
N ASN A 100 -14.80 -14.24 2.05
CA ASN A 100 -14.94 -13.95 3.49
C ASN A 100 -13.60 -13.70 4.21
N ILE A 101 -12.46 -14.15 3.66
CA ILE A 101 -11.13 -13.81 4.21
C ILE A 101 -10.89 -12.29 4.14
N ALA A 102 -11.32 -11.63 3.07
CA ALA A 102 -11.18 -10.19 2.90
C ALA A 102 -12.40 -9.44 3.47
N ASP A 103 -13.61 -9.96 3.28
CA ASP A 103 -14.86 -9.28 3.66
C ASP A 103 -15.00 -9.16 5.18
N ASN A 104 -14.74 -10.24 5.93
CA ASN A 104 -14.83 -10.20 7.41
C ASN A 104 -13.84 -9.20 8.02
N TYR A 105 -12.67 -9.01 7.38
CA TYR A 105 -11.72 -7.98 7.81
C TYR A 105 -12.28 -6.59 7.54
N ALA A 106 -12.86 -6.37 6.36
CA ALA A 106 -13.40 -5.09 5.93
C ALA A 106 -14.59 -4.63 6.76
N GLU A 107 -15.47 -5.54 7.20
CA GLU A 107 -16.62 -5.24 8.05
C GLU A 107 -16.23 -4.62 9.41
N ASN A 108 -15.02 -4.93 9.89
CA ASN A 108 -14.52 -4.49 11.19
C ASN A 108 -13.36 -3.48 11.07
N SER A 109 -13.15 -2.92 9.89
CA SER A 109 -12.02 -2.04 9.60
C SER A 109 -12.46 -0.71 9.01
N TYR A 110 -11.65 0.30 9.26
CA TYR A 110 -11.78 1.61 8.64
C TYR A 110 -10.61 1.86 7.70
N ASN A 111 -10.87 2.60 6.62
CA ASN A 111 -9.82 3.07 5.74
C ASN A 111 -9.24 4.36 6.30
N TYR A 112 -7.93 4.37 6.54
CA TYR A 112 -7.20 5.54 6.98
C TYR A 112 -6.26 6.01 5.87
N TYR A 113 -6.08 7.32 5.81
CA TYR A 113 -4.97 7.94 5.09
C TYR A 113 -3.96 8.42 6.14
N VAL A 114 -2.69 8.09 5.97
CA VAL A 114 -1.65 8.38 6.97
C VAL A 114 -0.49 9.06 6.27
N SER A 115 -0.03 10.17 6.84
CA SER A 115 1.18 10.85 6.38
C SER A 115 2.36 10.52 7.28
N PHE A 116 3.52 10.40 6.66
CA PHE A 116 4.76 10.03 7.31
C PHE A 116 5.87 10.97 6.89
N GLU A 117 6.82 11.20 7.80
CA GLU A 117 8.12 11.76 7.46
C GLU A 117 9.12 10.65 7.16
N VAL A 118 9.73 10.69 5.97
CA VAL A 118 10.60 9.64 5.48
C VAL A 118 11.84 10.23 4.81
N PRO A 119 13.05 9.69 5.07
CA PRO A 119 14.25 10.06 4.35
C PRO A 119 14.14 9.82 2.83
N LEU A 120 14.63 10.74 2.00
CA LEU A 120 14.52 10.66 0.54
C LEU A 120 15.21 9.43 -0.08
N ASP A 121 16.26 8.90 0.56
CA ASP A 121 16.94 7.68 0.12
C ASP A 121 16.06 6.43 0.30
N LYS A 122 15.04 6.48 1.16
CA LYS A 122 14.08 5.40 1.43
C LYS A 122 12.83 5.45 0.54
N VAL A 123 12.82 6.32 -0.46
CA VAL A 123 11.65 6.61 -1.30
C VAL A 123 11.99 6.50 -2.78
N ASP A 124 11.25 5.70 -3.53
CA ASP A 124 11.30 5.67 -5.00
C ASP A 124 10.08 6.36 -5.61
N ILE A 125 10.24 6.94 -6.81
CA ILE A 125 9.22 7.74 -7.49
C ILE A 125 8.85 7.04 -8.80
N GLN A 126 7.56 6.81 -9.03
CA GLN A 126 7.07 6.21 -10.28
C GLN A 126 7.59 6.93 -11.52
N GLY A 127 8.05 6.15 -12.50
CA GLY A 127 8.61 6.68 -13.75
C GLY A 127 10.08 7.09 -13.66
N PHE A 128 10.74 6.91 -12.51
CA PHE A 128 12.16 7.20 -12.33
C PHE A 128 12.93 5.96 -11.86
N SER A 129 14.24 5.94 -12.13
CA SER A 129 15.12 4.89 -11.58
C SER A 129 15.21 4.98 -10.06
N ASP A 130 15.28 3.83 -9.41
CA ASP A 130 15.51 3.63 -7.98
C ASP A 130 16.92 4.06 -7.50
N LYS A 131 17.82 4.40 -8.44
CA LYS A 131 19.22 4.80 -8.22
C LYS A 131 19.48 6.30 -8.31
N ILE A 132 18.45 7.13 -8.48
CA ILE A 132 18.64 8.59 -8.54
C ILE A 132 19.03 9.17 -7.17
N SER A 133 19.87 10.22 -7.18
CA SER A 133 20.36 10.87 -5.96
C SER A 133 19.24 11.60 -5.20
N ALA A 134 19.48 11.85 -3.91
CA ALA A 134 18.57 12.66 -3.09
C ALA A 134 18.33 14.05 -3.69
N ASP A 135 19.38 14.72 -4.19
CA ASP A 135 19.25 16.03 -4.86
C ASP A 135 18.34 15.97 -6.09
N ARG A 136 18.47 14.91 -6.90
CA ARG A 136 17.60 14.71 -8.05
C ARG A 136 16.16 14.45 -7.62
N LYS A 137 15.94 13.65 -6.57
CA LYS A 137 14.61 13.43 -5.97
C LYS A 137 14.02 14.75 -5.48
N THR A 138 14.78 15.57 -4.78
CA THR A 138 14.36 16.90 -4.32
C THR A 138 13.87 17.76 -5.49
N GLY A 139 14.64 17.87 -6.57
CA GLY A 139 14.23 18.63 -7.75
C GLY A 139 12.93 18.11 -8.40
N ILE A 140 12.75 16.78 -8.45
CA ILE A 140 11.52 16.15 -8.95
C ILE A 140 10.33 16.49 -8.05
N LEU A 141 10.48 16.31 -6.74
CA LEU A 141 9.43 16.55 -5.76
C LEU A 141 9.01 18.03 -5.72
N LEU A 142 9.97 18.96 -5.77
CA LEU A 142 9.69 20.39 -5.87
C LEU A 142 8.88 20.73 -7.11
N ARG A 143 9.22 20.14 -8.26
CA ARG A 143 8.45 20.34 -9.50
C ARG A 143 7.01 19.85 -9.36
N TYR A 144 6.80 18.66 -8.80
CA TYR A 144 5.44 18.15 -8.58
C TYR A 144 4.68 18.97 -7.54
N ALA A 145 5.34 19.49 -6.50
CA ALA A 145 4.72 20.38 -5.52
C ALA A 145 4.25 21.70 -6.17
N ILE A 146 5.10 22.34 -6.97
CA ILE A 146 4.75 23.55 -7.72
C ILE A 146 3.58 23.27 -8.67
N ASN A 147 3.62 22.15 -9.39
CA ASN A 147 2.52 21.75 -10.28
C ASN A 147 1.21 21.52 -9.51
N ALA A 148 1.27 20.90 -8.32
CA ALA A 148 0.10 20.65 -7.48
C ALA A 148 -0.52 21.96 -6.98
N LEU A 149 0.32 22.88 -6.51
CA LEU A 149 -0.12 24.22 -6.10
C LEU A 149 -0.75 24.97 -7.28
N ALA A 150 -0.06 25.01 -8.42
CA ALA A 150 -0.57 25.66 -9.63
C ALA A 150 -1.90 25.06 -10.08
N TYR A 151 -2.01 23.72 -10.09
CA TYR A 151 -3.24 23.00 -10.41
C TYR A 151 -4.35 23.36 -9.43
N GLY A 152 -4.06 23.42 -8.13
CA GLY A 152 -4.97 23.84 -7.06
C GLY A 152 -5.60 25.20 -7.32
N GLU A 153 -4.78 26.18 -7.70
CA GLU A 153 -5.19 27.57 -7.98
C GLU A 153 -5.98 27.74 -9.30
N MET A 154 -6.03 26.72 -10.18
CA MET A 154 -6.76 26.85 -11.44
C MET A 154 -8.26 26.96 -11.22
N LYS A 155 -8.86 28.08 -11.68
CA LYS A 155 -10.33 28.30 -11.69
C LYS A 155 -11.10 27.22 -12.44
N ARG A 156 -10.49 26.67 -13.50
CA ARG A 156 -11.04 25.56 -14.29
C ARG A 156 -9.99 24.49 -14.42
N LYS A 157 -10.31 23.27 -13.97
CA LYS A 157 -9.40 22.13 -14.09
C LYS A 157 -9.30 21.69 -15.57
N PRO A 158 -8.10 21.34 -16.06
CA PRO A 158 -7.91 20.79 -17.40
C PRO A 158 -8.59 19.41 -17.52
N TYR A 159 -8.82 18.97 -18.76
CA TYR A 159 -9.42 17.66 -19.05
C TYR A 159 -8.53 16.51 -18.55
N LEU A 160 -7.22 16.61 -18.78
CA LEU A 160 -6.25 15.68 -18.20
C LEU A 160 -5.89 16.17 -16.79
N PRO A 161 -6.04 15.34 -15.75
CA PRO A 161 -5.64 15.72 -14.41
C PRO A 161 -4.12 15.91 -14.34
N MET A 162 -3.67 16.62 -13.30
CA MET A 162 -2.25 16.67 -12.99
C MET A 162 -1.76 15.24 -12.70
N ASP A 163 -0.65 14.86 -13.31
CA ASP A 163 0.06 13.64 -12.94
C ASP A 163 0.58 13.74 -11.51
N ASN A 164 0.15 12.79 -10.66
CA ASN A 164 0.58 12.66 -9.27
C ASN A 164 1.26 11.29 -9.13
N PRO A 165 2.60 11.23 -9.20
CA PRO A 165 3.29 9.97 -9.30
C PRO A 165 3.11 9.18 -8.01
N VAL A 166 2.96 7.87 -8.15
CA VAL A 166 2.98 6.97 -7.00
C VAL A 166 4.39 6.99 -6.38
N ILE A 167 4.41 7.00 -5.06
CA ILE A 167 5.62 6.94 -4.27
C ILE A 167 5.72 5.55 -3.64
N PHE A 168 6.91 4.96 -3.69
CA PHE A 168 7.18 3.66 -3.10
C PHE A 168 8.16 3.80 -1.95
N LEU A 169 7.83 3.27 -0.78
CA LEU A 169 8.86 3.05 0.23
C LEU A 169 9.77 1.91 -0.21
N LYS A 170 11.07 2.00 0.10
CA LYS A 170 11.99 0.86 -0.08
C LYS A 170 11.48 -0.37 0.67
N ARG A 171 11.70 -1.56 0.10
CA ARG A 171 11.12 -2.85 0.53
C ARG A 171 11.55 -3.30 1.92
N ASP A 172 12.70 -2.82 2.34
CA ASP A 172 13.37 -3.11 3.60
C ASP A 172 13.15 -1.99 4.65
N TYR A 173 12.32 -0.99 4.34
CA TYR A 173 12.15 0.17 5.20
C TYR A 173 10.78 0.20 5.90
N ASP A 174 10.82 0.00 7.21
CA ASP A 174 9.70 0.26 8.10
C ASP A 174 9.74 1.69 8.62
N VAL A 175 8.75 2.50 8.24
CA VAL A 175 8.58 3.83 8.82
C VAL A 175 8.35 3.73 10.33
N PRO A 176 9.17 4.40 11.16
CA PRO A 176 8.96 4.45 12.61
C PRO A 176 7.65 5.17 12.97
N LYS A 177 7.02 4.78 14.08
CA LYS A 177 5.72 5.33 14.50
C LYS A 177 5.80 6.82 14.86
N GLU A 178 6.95 7.25 15.38
CA GLU A 178 7.28 8.64 15.72
C GLU A 178 7.32 9.56 14.49
N ASN A 179 7.43 8.99 13.30
CA ASN A 179 7.40 9.73 12.04
C ASN A 179 6.00 9.86 11.46
N ILE A 180 4.97 9.29 12.08
CA ILE A 180 3.57 9.56 11.71
C ILE A 180 3.28 11.02 12.04
N ARG A 181 2.83 11.78 11.03
CA ARG A 181 2.54 13.20 11.18
C ARG A 181 1.06 13.47 11.35
N LYS A 182 0.23 12.83 10.55
CA LYS A 182 -1.24 12.98 10.59
C LYS A 182 -1.93 11.70 10.15
N ILE A 183 -3.10 11.46 10.74
CA ILE A 183 -4.00 10.35 10.41
C ILE A 183 -5.37 10.95 10.09
N TRP A 184 -5.90 10.57 8.93
CA TRP A 184 -7.25 10.92 8.50
C TRP A 184 -8.08 9.66 8.36
N ILE A 185 -9.35 9.72 8.72
CA ILE A 185 -10.33 8.70 8.35
C ILE A 185 -10.90 9.04 6.97
N LEU A 186 -10.96 8.05 6.07
CA LEU A 186 -11.57 8.26 4.76
C LEU A 186 -13.11 8.21 4.90
N LYS A 187 -13.77 9.28 4.45
CA LYS A 187 -15.24 9.37 4.38
C LYS A 187 -15.68 9.35 2.93
N ARG A 188 -16.70 8.52 2.63
CA ARG A 188 -17.28 8.41 1.30
C ARG A 188 -18.28 9.53 1.03
N LYS A 189 -18.22 10.09 -0.17
CA LYS A 189 -19.28 10.83 -0.84
C LYS A 189 -19.52 10.17 -2.21
N PRO A 190 -20.63 10.43 -2.92
CA PRO A 190 -20.90 9.77 -4.20
C PRO A 190 -19.71 9.87 -5.17
N GLY A 191 -19.12 8.71 -5.52
CA GLY A 191 -17.99 8.58 -6.45
C GLY A 191 -16.62 9.04 -5.92
N LYS A 192 -16.53 9.50 -4.67
CA LYS A 192 -15.29 10.09 -4.11
C LYS A 192 -15.08 9.76 -2.63
N TRP A 193 -13.82 9.74 -2.21
CA TRP A 193 -13.43 9.59 -0.81
C TRP A 193 -12.57 10.77 -0.37
N PHE A 194 -12.84 11.27 0.84
CA PHE A 194 -12.17 12.44 1.39
C PHE A 194 -11.48 12.09 2.71
N PRO A 195 -10.22 12.50 2.91
CA PRO A 195 -9.57 12.42 4.20
C PRO A 195 -10.18 13.45 5.16
N VAL A 196 -10.71 12.98 6.29
CA VAL A 196 -11.22 13.83 7.39
C VAL A 196 -10.31 13.62 8.59
N GLU A 197 -9.79 14.72 9.12
CA GLU A 197 -8.84 14.67 10.24
C GLU A 197 -9.56 14.11 11.48
N ILE A 198 -8.90 13.18 12.17
CA ILE A 198 -9.41 12.62 13.41
C ILE A 198 -9.06 13.65 14.50
N VAL A 199 -10.09 14.30 15.06
CA VAL A 199 -9.96 15.26 16.17
C VAL A 199 -9.44 14.54 17.41
#